data_AF-A0A167FC25-F1
#
_entry.id   AF-A0A167FC25-F1
#
_cell.length_a   1.000
_cell.length_b   1.000
_cell.length_c   1.000
_cell.angle_alpha   90.00
_cell.angle_beta   90.00
_cell.angle_gamma   90.00
#
_symmetry.space_group_name_H-M   'P 1'
#
loop_
_entity.id
_entity.type
_entity.pdbx_description
1 polymer ?
#
loop_
_entity_poly.entity_id
_entity_poly.type
_entity_poly.pdbx_seq_one_letter_code
_entity_poly.pdbx_strand_id
1 'polypeptide(L)'
;MGHLKVKVAETPYGNADSPIHGSIFVKPEISEMSGGELLDLLEHAKSNPSAYYMQSQDGNLHKEFSPLLKDIPGSLPFADPVFRDEPEAVNLWIGSSGTTSRLHNGM
;
A
#
# COMPACT_ATOMS: atom_id res chain seq x y z
N MET A 1 -2.90 -1.09 17.13
CA MET A 1 -2.99 -1.85 15.86
C MET A 1 -1.66 -2.48 15.45
N GLY A 2 -0.53 -2.16 16.10
CA GLY A 2 0.78 -2.65 15.65
C GLY A 2 0.96 -4.16 15.57
N HIS A 3 0.15 -4.98 16.26
CA HIS A 3 0.24 -6.45 16.15
C HIS A 3 -0.52 -7.04 14.94
N LEU A 4 -1.36 -6.27 14.26
CA LEU A 4 -2.12 -6.76 13.11
C LEU A 4 -1.17 -7.14 11.98
N LYS A 5 -1.46 -8.25 11.31
CA LYS A 5 -0.68 -8.75 10.18
C LYS A 5 -1.08 -8.05 8.90
N VAL A 6 -0.09 -7.60 8.16
CA VAL A 6 -0.24 -6.72 7.01
C VAL A 6 0.70 -7.17 5.90
N LYS A 7 0.27 -7.03 4.65
CA LYS A 7 1.09 -7.37 3.49
C LYS A 7 1.99 -6.20 3.11
N VAL A 8 3.28 -6.43 3.11
CA VAL A 8 4.30 -5.41 2.83
C VAL A 8 5.07 -5.79 1.58
N ALA A 9 5.11 -4.87 0.63
CA ALA A 9 5.96 -4.94 -0.54
C ALA A 9 7.39 -4.55 -0.16
N GLU A 10 8.35 -5.40 -0.53
CA GLU A 10 9.77 -5.13 -0.43
C GLU A 10 10.37 -5.00 -1.82
N THR A 11 11.14 -3.92 -2.02
CA THR A 11 11.89 -3.70 -3.27
C THR A 11 13.25 -3.08 -2.98
N PRO A 12 14.31 -3.40 -3.76
CA PRO A 12 15.62 -2.79 -3.56
C PRO A 12 15.65 -1.28 -3.86
N TYR A 13 14.81 -0.79 -4.78
CA TYR A 13 14.86 0.59 -5.25
C TYR A 13 13.53 1.36 -5.08
N GLY A 14 12.59 0.84 -4.30
CA GLY A 14 11.31 1.52 -4.06
C GLY A 14 10.42 1.63 -5.31
N ASN A 15 10.52 0.66 -6.22
CA ASN A 15 9.93 0.73 -7.56
C ASN A 15 9.19 -0.57 -7.91
N ALA A 16 8.19 -0.95 -7.11
CA ALA A 16 7.33 -2.09 -7.43
C ALA A 16 6.72 -1.92 -8.82
N ASP A 17 6.43 -3.06 -9.45
CA ASP A 17 5.67 -3.11 -10.69
C ASP A 17 6.33 -2.23 -11.76
N SER A 18 7.66 -2.39 -11.88
CA SER A 18 8.53 -1.59 -12.74
C SER A 18 9.37 -2.47 -13.64
N PRO A 19 9.68 -2.02 -14.88
CA PRO A 19 10.76 -2.62 -15.64
C PRO A 19 12.10 -2.41 -14.91
N ILE A 20 12.91 -3.45 -14.88
CA ILE A 20 14.33 -3.43 -14.53
C ILE A 20 15.12 -3.71 -15.81
N HIS A 21 16.22 -2.96 -16.02
CA HIS A 21 17.05 -3.03 -17.22
C HIS A 21 16.27 -2.90 -18.54
N GLY A 22 15.13 -2.19 -18.53
CA GLY A 22 14.30 -1.91 -19.71
C GLY A 22 13.69 -3.12 -20.42
N SER A 23 13.80 -4.32 -19.84
CA SER A 23 13.46 -5.58 -20.54
C SER A 23 12.64 -6.55 -19.71
N ILE A 24 12.63 -6.43 -18.37
CA ILE A 24 11.92 -7.35 -17.49
C ILE A 24 11.06 -6.55 -16.53
N PHE A 25 9.75 -6.80 -16.54
CA PHE A 25 8.83 -6.25 -15.55
C PHE A 25 8.92 -7.06 -14.26
N VAL A 26 9.25 -6.39 -13.15
CA VAL A 26 9.49 -7.06 -11.87
C VAL A 26 8.47 -6.61 -10.85
N LYS A 27 7.87 -7.60 -10.18
CA LYS A 27 6.95 -7.40 -9.05
C LYS A 27 7.74 -7.31 -7.74
N PRO A 28 7.21 -6.63 -6.71
CA PRO A 28 7.82 -6.66 -5.38
C PRO A 28 7.77 -8.07 -4.77
N GLU A 29 8.67 -8.33 -3.83
CA GLU A 29 8.50 -9.43 -2.90
C GLU A 29 7.42 -9.04 -1.89
N ILE A 30 6.47 -9.94 -1.60
CA ILE A 30 5.40 -9.68 -0.63
C ILE A 30 5.64 -10.52 0.61
N SER A 31 5.86 -9.84 1.72
CA SER A 31 6.00 -10.47 3.04
C SER A 31 4.83 -10.09 3.94
N GLU A 32 4.49 -10.95 4.89
CA GLU A 32 3.54 -10.62 5.94
C GLU A 32 4.29 -10.30 7.23
N MET A 33 4.05 -9.12 7.79
CA MET A 33 4.63 -8.68 9.06
C MET A 33 3.57 -7.95 9.88
N SER A 34 3.89 -7.64 11.13
CA SER A 34 3.03 -6.82 11.96
C SER A 34 3.11 -5.34 11.54
N GLY A 35 2.02 -4.59 11.73
CA GLY A 35 2.02 -3.15 11.48
C GLY A 35 3.09 -2.39 12.28
N GLY A 36 3.46 -2.88 13.47
CA GLY A 36 4.54 -2.31 14.28
C GLY A 36 5.90 -2.52 13.62
N GLU A 37 6.18 -3.73 13.16
CA GLU A 37 7.41 -4.03 12.41
C GLU A 37 7.52 -3.16 11.14
N LEU A 38 6.41 -2.96 10.42
CA LEU A 38 6.38 -2.04 9.28
C LEU A 38 6.75 -0.60 9.69
N LEU A 39 6.18 -0.09 10.78
CA LEU A 39 6.47 1.26 11.26
C LEU A 39 7.94 1.40 11.66
N ASP A 40 8.51 0.41 12.36
CA ASP A 40 9.93 0.39 12.73
C ASP A 40 10.84 0.44 11.48
N LEU A 41 10.48 -0.32 10.43
CA LEU A 41 11.18 -0.28 9.14
C LEU A 41 11.06 1.08 8.44
N LEU A 42 9.91 1.75 8.55
CA LEU A 42 9.68 3.05 7.93
C LEU A 42 10.43 4.17 8.67
N GLU A 43 10.51 4.11 10.00
CA GLU A 43 11.30 5.05 10.81
C GLU A 43 12.79 5.00 10.44
N HIS A 44 13.29 3.81 10.09
CA HIS A 44 14.69 3.57 9.71
C HIS A 44 14.90 3.45 8.19
N ALA A 45 13.97 3.96 7.39
CA ALA A 45 13.95 3.74 5.94
C ALA A 45 15.25 4.16 5.20
N LYS A 46 15.98 5.17 5.70
CA LYS A 46 17.25 5.63 5.10
C LYS A 46 18.41 4.67 5.32
N SER A 47 18.36 3.87 6.37
CA SER A 47 19.40 2.89 6.73
C SER A 47 19.07 1.48 6.26
N ASN A 48 17.83 1.23 5.85
CA ASN A 48 17.41 -0.07 5.37
C ASN A 48 17.93 -0.35 3.96
N PRO A 49 18.35 -1.61 3.68
CA PRO A 49 18.85 -1.99 2.36
C PRO A 49 17.75 -2.06 1.30
N SER A 50 16.50 -2.20 1.74
CA SER A 50 15.31 -2.29 0.89
C SER A 50 14.30 -1.22 1.29
N ALA A 51 13.43 -0.87 0.34
CA ALA A 51 12.25 -0.06 0.58
C ALA A 51 11.05 -0.96 0.89
N TYR A 52 10.34 -0.62 1.97
CA TYR A 52 9.16 -1.33 2.49
C TYR A 52 7.93 -0.42 2.43
N TYR A 53 6.82 -0.94 1.94
CA TYR A 53 5.57 -0.18 1.82
C TYR A 53 4.36 -1.09 1.59
N MET A 54 3.21 -0.63 2.08
CA MET A 54 1.92 -1.19 1.73
C MET A 54 1.37 -0.52 0.48
N GLN A 55 1.07 -1.33 -0.52
CA GLN A 55 0.62 -0.86 -1.84
C GLN A 55 -0.50 -1.71 -2.46
N SER A 56 -1.01 -2.70 -1.73
CA SER A 56 -2.05 -3.59 -2.28
C SER A 56 -3.32 -2.80 -2.63
N GLN A 57 -3.84 -3.05 -3.83
CA GLN A 57 -5.05 -2.43 -4.36
C GLN A 57 -6.22 -3.43 -4.38
N ASP A 58 -6.42 -4.14 -3.28
CA ASP A 58 -7.39 -5.23 -3.20
C ASP A 58 -8.48 -5.00 -2.14
N GLY A 59 -8.65 -3.77 -1.66
CA GLY A 59 -9.54 -3.43 -0.55
C GLY A 59 -8.88 -3.69 0.82
N ASN A 60 -7.57 -3.47 0.92
CA ASN A 60 -6.77 -3.90 2.07
C ASN A 60 -7.21 -3.26 3.40
N LEU A 61 -7.86 -2.09 3.37
CA LEU A 61 -8.27 -1.39 4.60
C LEU A 61 -9.27 -2.24 5.39
N HIS A 62 -10.26 -2.82 4.73
CA HIS A 62 -11.27 -3.66 5.38
C HIS A 62 -10.70 -4.99 5.87
N LYS A 63 -9.68 -5.53 5.17
CA LYS A 63 -9.12 -6.86 5.44
C LYS A 63 -8.04 -6.82 6.53
N GLU A 64 -7.15 -5.84 6.46
CA GLU A 64 -5.92 -5.78 7.26
C GLU A 64 -6.00 -4.70 8.36
N PHE A 65 -6.90 -3.71 8.21
CA PHE A 65 -6.97 -2.53 9.09
C PHE A 65 -8.41 -2.10 9.44
N SER A 66 -9.33 -3.05 9.57
CA SER A 66 -10.74 -2.75 9.88
C SER A 66 -10.96 -1.84 11.10
N PRO A 67 -10.11 -1.83 12.16
CA PRO A 67 -10.27 -0.87 13.26
C PRO A 67 -10.10 0.61 12.86
N LEU A 68 -9.47 0.93 11.73
CA LEU A 68 -9.35 2.31 11.21
C LEU A 68 -10.61 2.78 10.47
N LEU A 69 -11.57 1.89 10.16
CA LEU A 69 -12.79 2.26 9.43
C LEU A 69 -13.63 3.30 10.16
N LYS A 70 -13.56 3.32 11.50
CA LYS A 70 -14.25 4.34 12.33
C LYS A 70 -13.62 5.73 12.24
N ASP A 71 -12.39 5.82 11.73
CA ASP A 71 -11.60 7.06 11.66
C ASP A 71 -11.70 7.71 10.26
N ILE A 72 -12.44 7.11 9.34
CA ILE A 72 -12.68 7.61 7.97
C ILE A 72 -14.18 7.74 7.68
N PRO A 73 -14.60 8.59 6.74
CA PRO A 73 -16.01 8.63 6.33
C PRO A 73 -16.37 7.35 5.57
N GLY A 74 -17.63 6.91 5.71
CA GLY A 74 -18.14 5.74 4.99
C GLY A 74 -18.36 5.96 3.49
N SER A 75 -18.49 7.22 3.07
CA SER A 75 -18.63 7.63 1.66
C SER A 75 -17.95 8.97 1.41
N LEU A 76 -17.92 9.40 0.15
CA LEU A 76 -17.42 10.72 -0.23
C LEU A 76 -18.62 11.57 -0.70
N PRO A 77 -19.14 12.52 0.13
CA PRO A 77 -20.41 13.20 -0.16
C PRO A 77 -20.49 13.90 -1.52
N PHE A 78 -19.35 14.35 -2.06
CA PHE A 78 -19.30 14.97 -3.38
C PHE A 78 -19.44 13.96 -4.54
N ALA A 79 -19.12 12.69 -4.29
CA ALA A 79 -19.14 11.60 -5.26
C ALA A 79 -20.48 10.84 -5.25
N ASP A 80 -21.13 10.75 -4.09
CA ASP A 80 -22.38 9.98 -3.89
C ASP A 80 -23.48 10.28 -4.94
N PRO A 81 -23.76 11.54 -5.35
CA PRO A 81 -24.81 11.82 -6.34
C PRO A 81 -24.48 11.32 -7.76
N VAL A 82 -23.20 11.15 -8.05
CA VAL A 82 -22.68 10.80 -9.38
C VAL A 82 -22.54 9.29 -9.52
N PHE A 83 -21.88 8.65 -8.55
CA PHE A 83 -21.47 7.26 -8.67
C PHE A 83 -22.51 6.27 -8.13
N ARG A 84 -23.48 6.72 -7.32
CA ARG A 84 -24.67 5.98 -6.83
C ARG A 84 -24.46 4.62 -6.14
N ASP A 85 -23.24 4.11 -6.14
CA ASP A 85 -22.80 2.83 -5.58
C ASP A 85 -21.65 3.05 -4.58
N GLU A 86 -21.49 2.09 -3.67
CA GLU A 86 -20.34 2.03 -2.76
C GLU A 86 -19.04 1.73 -3.52
N PRO A 87 -17.87 2.21 -3.06
CA PRO A 87 -16.61 1.90 -3.70
C PRO A 87 -16.32 0.39 -3.67
N GLU A 88 -15.92 -0.17 -4.82
CA GLU A 88 -15.54 -1.59 -4.92
C GLU A 88 -14.34 -1.96 -4.04
N ALA A 89 -13.46 -0.99 -3.76
CA ALA A 89 -12.32 -1.16 -2.88
C ALA A 89 -11.96 0.15 -2.17
N VAL A 90 -11.63 0.04 -0.88
CA VAL A 90 -10.98 1.10 -0.10
C VAL A 90 -9.61 0.61 0.33
N ASN A 91 -8.57 1.33 -0.06
CA ASN A 91 -7.17 0.95 0.17
C ASN A 91 -6.48 1.95 1.10
N LEU A 92 -5.63 1.42 1.97
CA LEU A 92 -4.66 2.14 2.77
C LEU A 92 -3.27 1.97 2.18
N TRP A 93 -2.58 3.09 2.03
CA TRP A 93 -1.21 3.16 1.53
C TRP A 93 -0.31 3.68 2.63
N ILE A 94 0.81 2.99 2.87
CA ILE A 94 1.81 3.38 3.87
C ILE A 94 3.19 3.11 3.26
N GLY A 95 4.05 4.12 3.21
CA GLY A 95 5.39 3.99 2.66
C GLY A 95 6.30 5.14 3.07
N SER A 96 7.57 5.07 2.68
CA SER A 96 8.54 6.14 2.88
C SER A 96 8.72 6.98 1.60
N SER A 97 9.40 8.11 1.71
CA SER A 97 9.71 8.98 0.56
C SER A 97 10.58 8.32 -0.51
N GLY A 98 11.19 7.17 -0.22
CA GLY A 98 11.96 6.39 -1.19
C GLY A 98 11.12 5.50 -2.10
N THR A 99 9.79 5.53 -1.98
CA THR A 99 8.87 4.64 -2.73
C THR A 99 8.15 5.40 -3.83
N THR A 100 8.01 4.78 -5.00
CA THR A 100 7.40 5.36 -6.19
C THR A 100 6.48 4.35 -6.88
N SER A 101 5.34 4.84 -7.37
CA SER A 101 4.49 4.08 -8.30
C SER A 101 4.84 4.43 -9.73
N ARG A 102 4.92 3.43 -10.61
CA ARG A 102 5.13 3.67 -12.05
C ARG A 102 3.87 4.17 -12.73
N LEU A 103 4.04 4.86 -13.86
CA LEU A 103 2.94 5.26 -14.72
C LEU A 103 2.23 4.00 -15.24
N HIS A 104 0.93 3.90 -14.96
CA HIS A 104 0.06 2.86 -15.46
C HIS A 104 -1.38 3.38 -15.50
N ASN A 105 -2.23 2.70 -16.27
CA ASN A 105 -3.67 2.85 -16.20
C ASN A 105 -4.31 1.47 -16.07
N GLY A 106 -5.44 1.39 -15.38
CA GLY A 106 -6.34 0.26 -15.55
C GLY A 106 -6.92 0.27 -16.96
N MET A 107 -7.21 -0.92 -17.50
CA MET A 107 -8.16 -1.04 -18.60
C MET A 107 -9.58 -1.03 -18.06
#